data_AF-X1SNZ7-F1
#
_entry.id   AF-X1SNZ7-F1
#
_cell.length_a   1.000
_cell.length_b   1.000
_cell.length_c   1.000
_cell.angle_alpha   90.00
_cell.angle_beta   90.00
_cell.angle_gamma   90.00
#
_symmetry.space_group_name_H-M   'P 1'
#
loop_
_entity.id
_entity.type
_entity.pdbx_description
1 polymer ?
#
loop_
_entity_poly.entity_id
_entity_poly.type
_entity_poly.pdbx_seq_one_letter_code
_entity_poly.pdbx_strand_id
1 'polypeptide(L)' 'MPNAEWERLKEALKEAPTEEARKRAAEAMRRYLATRPTKKSRPTLVSLGLKKSYPSAIPV' A
#
# COMPACT_ATOMS: atom_id res chain seq x y z
N MET A 1 -2.78 -6.28 12.22
CA MET A 1 -3.70 -5.43 12.99
C MET A 1 -4.91 -5.13 12.13
N PRO A 2 -6.12 -5.49 12.57
CA PRO A 2 -7.34 -4.95 11.98
C PRO A 2 -7.46 -3.51 12.48
N ASN A 3 -6.89 -2.57 11.72
CA ASN A 3 -7.03 -1.16 12.04
C ASN A 3 -8.49 -0.79 11.76
N ALA A 4 -9.25 -0.33 12.76
CA ALA A 4 -10.66 0.08 12.58
C ALA A 4 -10.85 1.07 11.41
N GLU A 5 -9.83 1.89 11.12
CA GLU A 5 -9.77 2.80 9.96
C GLU A 5 -9.76 2.06 8.60
N TRP A 6 -9.26 0.83 8.53
CA TRP A 6 -9.27 0.01 7.31
C TRP A 6 -10.67 -0.49 6.97
N GLU A 7 -11.46 -0.90 7.97
CA GLU A 7 -12.84 -1.32 7.74
C GLU A 7 -13.72 -0.11 7.35
N ARG A 8 -13.53 1.05 7.98
CA ARG A 8 -14.19 2.31 7.59
C ARG A 8 -13.88 2.72 6.15
N LEU A 9 -12.64 2.54 5.69
CA LEU A 9 -12.28 2.79 4.30
C LEU A 9 -12.99 1.82 3.34
N LYS A 10 -13.06 0.53 3.67
CA LYS A 10 -13.77 -0.45 2.83
C LYS A 10 -15.26 -0.16 2.74
N GLU A 11 -15.90 0.23 3.84
CA GLU A 11 -17.31 0.63 3.85
C GLU A 11 -17.54 1.86 2.97
N ALA A 12 -16.72 2.91 3.11
CA ALA A 12 -16.81 4.08 2.25
C ALA A 12 -16.59 3.77 0.75
N LEU A 13 -15.74 2.78 0.43
CA LEU A 13 -15.51 2.34 -0.94
C LEU A 13 -16.65 1.52 -1.53
N LYS A 14 -17.44 0.80 -0.70
CA LYS A 14 -18.64 0.08 -1.16
C LYS A 14 -19.76 1.04 -1.60
N GLU A 15 -19.80 2.24 -1.02
CA GLU A 15 -20.79 3.29 -1.31
C GLU A 15 -20.41 4.16 -2.53
N ALA A 16 -19.38 3.82 -3.31
CA ALA A 16 -18.71 4.73 -4.22
C ALA A 16 -19.30 4.99 -5.65
N PRO A 17 -20.54 4.65 -6.05
CA PRO A 17 -21.01 5.11 -7.36
C PRO A 17 -21.22 6.64 -7.44
N THR A 18 -21.37 7.37 -6.32
CA THR A 18 -21.65 8.82 -6.28
C THR A 18 -20.41 9.67 -5.96
N GLU A 19 -20.38 10.92 -6.42
CA GLU A 19 -19.24 11.84 -6.20
C GLU A 19 -19.00 12.16 -4.71
N GLU A 20 -20.06 12.26 -3.92
CA GLU A 20 -19.98 12.52 -2.48
C GLU A 20 -19.36 11.35 -1.72
N ALA A 21 -19.71 10.12 -2.11
CA ALA A 21 -19.11 8.92 -1.52
C ALA A 21 -17.62 8.79 -1.87
N ARG A 22 -17.21 9.21 -3.07
CA ARG A 22 -15.78 9.27 -3.44
C ARG A 22 -14.99 10.25 -2.55
N LYS A 23 -15.57 11.40 -2.21
CA LYS A 23 -14.93 12.37 -1.29
C LYS A 23 -14.74 11.76 0.10
N ARG A 24 -15.78 11.08 0.63
CA ARG A 24 -15.69 10.37 1.91
C ARG A 24 -14.65 9.25 1.91
N ALA A 25 -14.60 8.46 0.83
CA ALA A 25 -13.59 7.41 0.66
C ALA A 25 -12.17 7.98 0.60
N ALA A 26 -11.96 9.12 -0.07
CA ALA A 26 -10.66 9.80 -0.13
C ALA A 26 -10.20 10.30 1.25
N GLU A 27 -11.12 10.84 2.07
CA GLU A 27 -10.81 11.26 3.45
C GLU A 27 -10.50 10.07 4.36
N ALA A 28 -11.28 8.99 4.28
CA ALA A 28 -11.02 7.76 5.01
C ALA A 28 -9.65 7.17 4.62
N MET A 29 -9.30 7.24 3.33
CA MET A 29 -8.00 6.77 2.83
C MET A 29 -6.85 7.61 3.37
N ARG A 30 -7.01 8.94 3.44
CA ARG A 30 -6.03 9.84 4.06
C ARG A 30 -5.78 9.49 5.53
N ARG A 31 -6.84 9.26 6.31
CA ARG A 31 -6.74 8.85 7.72
C ARG A 31 -6.05 7.49 7.88
N TYR A 32 -6.42 6.52 7.05
CA TYR A 32 -5.77 5.22 7.04
C TYR A 32 -4.28 5.31 6.69
N LEU A 33 -3.88 6.13 5.72
CA LEU A 33 -2.48 6.32 5.36
C LEU A 33 -1.68 7.03 6.46
N ALA A 34 -2.27 8.00 7.16
CA ALA A 34 -1.62 8.69 8.28
C ALA A 34 -1.35 7.75 9.48
N THR A 35 -2.21 6.75 9.70
CA THR A 35 -2.02 5.74 10.76
C THR A 35 -1.05 4.63 10.39
N ARG A 36 -0.63 4.52 9.12
CA ARG A 36 0.35 3.51 8.71
C ARG A 36 1.75 4.03 8.98
N PRO A 37 2.62 3.21 9.60
CA PRO A 37 4.02 3.57 9.74
C PRO A 37 4.62 3.76 8.33
N THR A 38 5.07 4.98 8.04
CA THR A 38 5.78 5.37 6.80
C THR A 38 7.10 4.61 6.63
N LYS A 39 7.57 3.95 7.69
CA LYS A 39 8.78 3.12 7.73
C LYS A 39 8.48 1.67 7.33
N LYS A 40 8.14 1.43 6.07
CA LYS A 40 8.61 0.21 5.39
C LYS A 40 9.49 0.68 4.25
N SER A 41 10.78 0.35 4.34
CA SER A 41 11.70 0.53 3.21
C SER A 41 11.02 -0.04 1.96
N ARG A 42 11.02 0.71 0.86
CA ARG A 42 10.53 0.18 -0.40
C ARG A 42 11.32 -1.10 -0.69
N PRO A 43 10.67 -2.22 -1.01
CA PRO A 43 11.39 -3.45 -1.24
C PRO A 43 12.35 -3.25 -2.41
N THR A 44 13.63 -3.56 -2.19
CA THR A 44 14.66 -3.54 -3.24
C THR A 44 14.44 -4.72 -4.19
N LEU A 45 14.98 -4.64 -5.41
CA LEU A 45 14.93 -5.75 -6.37
C LEU A 45 15.46 -7.07 -5.79
N VAL A 46 16.44 -6.97 -4.88
CA VAL A 46 16.99 -8.11 -4.13
C VAL A 46 15.94 -8.71 -3.19
N SER A 47 15.25 -7.88 -2.40
CA SER A 47 14.18 -8.36 -1.50
C SER A 47 12.96 -8.93 -2.23
N LEU A 48 12.75 -8.53 -3.49
CA LEU A 48 11.68 -9.05 -4.34
C LEU A 48 12.07 -10.34 -5.08
N GLY A 49 13.32 -10.81 -4.96
CA GLY A 49 13.82 -11.95 -5.74
C GLY A 49 13.93 -11.67 -7.25
N LEU A 50 13.79 -10.42 -7.67
CA LEU A 50 13.80 -9.98 -9.07
C LEU A 50 15.18 -9.51 -9.53
N LYS A 51 16.24 -10.00 -8.88
CA LYS A 51 17.61 -9.64 -9.28
C LYS A 51 17.97 -10.43 -10.53
N LYS A 52 18.13 -9.74 -11.66
CA LYS A 52 18.88 -10.28 -12.80
C LYS A 52 20.33 -10.41 -12.34
N SER A 53 20.83 -11.64 -12.17
CA SER A 53 22.25 -11.86 -11.92
C SER A 53 23.01 -11.43 -13.17
N TYR A 54 23.90 -10.43 -13.05
CA TYR A 54 24.85 -10.18 -14.12
C TYR A 54 25.78 -11.40 -14.22
N PRO A 55 26.17 -11.82 -15.43
CA PRO A 55 27.18 -12.87 -15.56
C PRO A 55 28.45 -12.41 -14.83
N SER A 56 28.84 -13.13 -13.78
CA SER A 56 30.11 -12.87 -13.11
C SER A 56 31.21 -13.52 -13.94
N ALA A 57 32.25 -12.74 -14.26
CA ALA A 57 33.46 -13.26 -14.92
C ALA A 57 34.28 -14.19 -14.00
N ILE A 58 33.94 -14.21 -12.71
CA ILE A 58 34.55 -15.05 -11.69
C ILE A 58 33.55 -16.16 -11.33
N PRO A 59 33.92 -17.44 -11.45
CA PRO A 59 33.10 -18.54 -10.94
C PRO A 59 33.06 -18.44 -9.40
N VAL A 60 31.84 -18.45 -8.85
CA VAL A 60 31.57 -18.45 -7.40
C VAL A 60 31.62 -19.86 -6.84
#